data_AF-A0A396TRG0-F1
#
_entry.id   AF-A0A396TRG0-F1
#
_cell.length_a   1.000
_cell.length_b   1.000
_cell.length_c   1.000
_cell.angle_alpha   90.00
_cell.angle_beta   90.00
_cell.angle_gamma   90.00
#
_symmetry.space_group_name_H-M   'P 1'
#
loop_
_entity.id
_entity.type
_entity.pdbx_description
1 polymer ?
#
loop_
_entity_poly.entity_id
_entity_poly.type
_entity_poly.pdbx_seq_one_letter_code
_entity_poly.pdbx_strand_id
1 'polypeptide(L)'
;MAQATSRSRTTLAAFAGPSLPLAALGLPLVVYLPNHYTATLGLDIGMVGWAFLLVRLIDIAFDPLFGAVLDRTHWRIGRFKPWLAIGAPLVLVAVYMLFMAEPGVGPAYLWFWLITAYIGYSI
;
A
#
# COMPACT_ATOMS: atom_id res chain seq x y z
N MET A 1 17.94 -31.37 14.44
CA MET A 1 18.52 -30.03 14.18
C MET A 1 18.56 -29.84 12.66
N ALA A 2 17.63 -29.07 12.10
CA ALA A 2 17.58 -28.82 10.66
C ALA A 2 18.67 -27.82 10.27
N GLN A 3 19.53 -28.18 9.32
CA GLN A 3 20.60 -27.34 8.81
C GLN A 3 20.01 -26.06 8.20
N ALA A 4 20.35 -24.90 8.79
CA ALA A 4 20.05 -23.60 8.20
C ALA A 4 20.96 -23.42 6.97
N THR A 5 20.43 -23.73 5.78
CA THR A 5 21.12 -23.43 4.50
C THR A 5 21.42 -21.94 4.44
N SER A 6 22.70 -21.55 4.46
CA SER A 6 23.11 -20.16 4.32
C SER A 6 22.66 -19.67 2.94
N ARG A 7 21.70 -18.75 2.90
CA ARG A 7 21.24 -18.19 1.63
C ARG A 7 22.22 -17.12 1.17
N SER A 8 22.49 -17.09 -0.14
CA SER A 8 23.40 -16.11 -0.76
C SER A 8 22.95 -14.68 -0.43
N ARG A 9 23.91 -13.81 -0.12
CA ARG A 9 23.67 -12.38 0.20
C ARG A 9 22.88 -11.67 -0.90
N THR A 10 23.07 -12.07 -2.16
CA THR A 10 22.33 -11.54 -3.31
C THR A 10 20.85 -11.92 -3.28
N THR A 11 20.51 -13.14 -2.83
CA THR A 11 19.11 -13.56 -2.67
C THR A 11 18.42 -12.79 -1.56
N LEU A 12 19.14 -12.50 -0.47
CA LEU A 12 18.63 -11.68 0.63
C LEU A 12 18.45 -10.22 0.19
N ALA A 13 19.40 -9.66 -0.56
CA ALA A 13 19.29 -8.32 -1.12
C ALA A 13 18.12 -8.19 -2.10
N ALA A 14 17.92 -9.17 -2.99
CA ALA A 14 16.79 -9.20 -3.91
C ALA A 14 15.43 -9.32 -3.19
N PHE A 15 15.39 -10.00 -2.04
CA PHE A 15 14.20 -10.10 -1.21
C PHE A 15 13.89 -8.80 -0.47
N ALA A 16 14.92 -8.07 -0.03
CA ALA A 16 14.76 -6.77 0.64
C ALA A 16 14.54 -5.60 -0.34
N GLY A 17 14.93 -5.73 -1.61
CA GLY A 17 14.81 -4.66 -2.60
C GLY A 17 13.43 -4.00 -2.69
N PRO A 18 12.32 -4.76 -2.74
CA PRO A 18 10.97 -4.20 -2.83
C PRO A 18 10.50 -3.47 -1.56
N SER A 19 11.06 -3.73 -0.38
CA SER A 19 10.62 -3.06 0.85
C SER A 19 11.10 -1.61 0.92
N LEU A 20 12.19 -1.27 0.23
CA LEU A 20 12.71 0.10 0.16
C LEU A 20 11.73 1.09 -0.48
N PRO A 21 11.24 0.89 -1.72
CA PRO A 21 10.28 1.81 -2.33
C PRO A 21 8.94 1.83 -1.59
N LEU A 22 8.47 0.69 -1.06
CA LEU A 22 7.25 0.65 -0.25
C LEU A 22 7.40 1.50 1.01
N ALA A 23 8.50 1.36 1.75
CA ALA A 23 8.77 2.19 2.92
C ALA A 23 8.89 3.67 2.58
N ALA A 24 9.51 4.01 1.44
CA ALA A 24 9.65 5.38 0.97
C ALA A 24 8.30 6.04 0.64
N LEU A 25 7.31 5.27 0.15
CA LEU A 25 5.98 5.78 -0.19
C LEU A 25 5.16 6.21 1.03
N GLY A 26 5.44 5.68 2.23
CA GLY A 26 4.64 5.96 3.42
C GLY A 26 4.60 7.45 3.80
N LEU A 27 5.73 8.16 3.71
CA LEU A 27 5.81 9.57 4.08
C LEU A 27 5.03 10.48 3.12
N PRO A 28 5.22 10.42 1.79
CA PRO A 28 4.41 11.18 0.85
C PRO A 28 2.90 10.91 0.99
N LEU A 29 2.51 9.66 1.22
CA LEU A 29 1.10 9.28 1.28
C LEU A 29 0.39 9.82 2.54
N VAL A 30 1.10 9.88 3.68
CA VAL A 30 0.50 10.35 4.94
C VAL A 30 0.67 11.85 5.14
N VAL A 31 1.77 12.44 4.69
CA VAL A 31 2.10 13.84 4.98
C VAL A 31 1.75 14.76 3.81
N TYR A 32 2.13 14.39 2.59
CA TYR A 32 1.95 15.25 1.43
C TYR A 32 0.53 15.15 0.87
N LEU A 33 -0.01 13.93 0.74
CA LEU A 33 -1.28 13.67 0.06
C LEU A 33 -2.49 14.41 0.68
N PRO A 34 -2.71 14.42 2.02
CA PRO A 34 -3.83 15.18 2.58
C PRO A 34 -3.73 16.66 2.24
N ASN A 35 -2.53 17.24 2.38
CA ASN A 35 -2.29 18.65 2.09
C ASN A 35 -2.44 18.96 0.59
N HIS A 36 -2.06 18.04 -0.30
CA HIS A 36 -2.28 18.19 -1.74
C HIS A 36 -3.78 18.26 -2.08
N TYR A 37 -4.59 17.38 -1.48
CA TYR A 37 -6.03 17.35 -1.74
C TYR A 37 -6.77 18.56 -1.15
N THR A 38 -6.31 19.11 -0.03
CA THR A 38 -6.90 20.32 0.55
C THR A 38 -6.39 21.62 -0.10
N ALA A 39 -5.07 21.78 -0.21
CA ALA A 39 -4.45 23.04 -0.63
C ALA A 39 -4.38 23.21 -2.16
N THR A 40 -4.22 22.11 -2.91
CA THR A 40 -4.09 22.17 -4.38
C THR A 40 -5.41 21.84 -5.07
N LEU A 41 -6.10 20.78 -4.64
CA LEU A 41 -7.36 20.33 -5.27
C LEU A 41 -8.61 20.98 -4.65
N GLY A 42 -8.45 21.70 -3.53
CA GLY A 42 -9.53 22.49 -2.93
C GLY A 42 -10.62 21.67 -2.27
N LEU A 43 -10.35 20.40 -1.92
CA LEU A 43 -11.32 19.58 -1.19
C LEU A 43 -11.44 20.05 0.26
N ASP A 44 -12.64 19.90 0.80
CA ASP A 44 -12.93 20.22 2.20
C ASP A 44 -12.02 19.41 3.14
N ILE A 45 -11.41 20.10 4.10
CA ILE A 45 -10.47 19.49 5.05
C ILE A 45 -11.15 18.43 5.92
N GLY A 46 -12.43 18.61 6.24
CA GLY A 46 -13.24 17.64 6.96
C GLY A 46 -13.43 16.37 6.15
N MET A 47 -13.78 16.48 4.87
CA MET A 47 -13.94 15.34 3.96
C MET A 47 -12.63 14.56 3.76
N VAL A 48 -11.50 15.25 3.59
CA VAL A 48 -10.18 14.62 3.49
C VAL A 48 -9.84 13.93 4.82
N GLY A 49 -10.08 14.59 5.96
CA GLY A 49 -9.87 13.98 7.28
C GLY A 49 -10.68 12.70 7.48
N TRP A 50 -11.97 12.71 7.12
CA TRP A 50 -12.80 11.52 7.14
C TRP A 50 -12.27 10.41 6.23
N ALA A 51 -11.79 10.76 5.02
CA ALA A 51 -11.14 9.83 4.09
C ALA A 51 -10.03 9.02 4.73
N PHE A 52 -9.06 9.72 5.31
CA PHE A 52 -7.96 9.06 5.99
C PHE A 52 -8.43 8.29 7.24
N LEU A 53 -9.44 8.81 7.96
CA LEU A 53 -9.93 8.16 9.17
C LEU A 53 -10.58 6.80 8.89
N LEU A 54 -11.58 6.68 7.99
CA LEU A 54 -12.20 5.35 7.80
C LEU A 54 -11.26 4.40 7.05
N VAL A 55 -10.34 4.87 6.20
CA VAL A 55 -9.28 4.01 5.65
C VAL A 55 -8.47 3.37 6.78
N ARG A 56 -8.02 4.16 7.76
CA ARG A 56 -7.30 3.63 8.93
C ARG A 56 -8.13 2.65 9.75
N LEU A 57 -9.43 2.90 9.92
CA LEU A 57 -10.32 1.97 10.62
C LEU A 57 -10.46 0.64 9.89
N ILE A 58 -10.53 0.68 8.56
CA ILE A 58 -10.60 -0.51 7.72
C ILE A 58 -9.27 -1.29 7.79
N ASP A 59 -8.14 -0.59 7.71
CA ASP A 59 -6.80 -1.21 7.79
C ASP A 59 -6.60 -2.00 9.08
N ILE A 60 -7.09 -1.49 10.22
CA ILE A 60 -7.02 -2.20 11.51
C ILE A 60 -7.61 -3.63 11.42
N ALA A 61 -8.66 -3.82 10.62
CA ALA A 61 -9.27 -5.13 10.40
C ALA A 61 -8.61 -5.91 9.25
N PHE A 62 -8.18 -5.21 8.18
CA PHE A 62 -7.60 -5.83 7.00
C PHE A 62 -6.15 -6.30 7.21
N ASP A 63 -5.34 -5.60 7.99
CA ASP A 63 -3.95 -5.98 8.24
C ASP A 63 -3.83 -7.39 8.88
N PRO A 64 -4.58 -7.75 9.94
CA PRO A 64 -4.58 -9.12 10.46
C PRO A 64 -5.17 -10.14 9.47
N LEU A 65 -6.19 -9.75 8.69
CA LEU A 65 -6.85 -10.62 7.73
C LEU A 65 -5.89 -11.00 6.61
N PHE A 66 -5.26 -10.02 5.97
CA PHE A 66 -4.28 -10.26 4.91
C PHE A 66 -3.05 -10.97 5.45
N GLY A 67 -2.57 -10.66 6.67
CA GLY A 67 -1.52 -11.43 7.33
C GLY A 67 -1.88 -12.92 7.45
N ALA A 68 -3.08 -13.24 7.93
CA ALA A 68 -3.55 -14.62 8.05
C ALA A 68 -3.74 -15.31 6.69
N VAL A 69 -4.20 -14.57 5.67
CA VAL A 69 -4.35 -15.08 4.31
C VAL A 69 -2.99 -15.37 3.68
N LEU A 70 -2.02 -14.46 3.80
CA LEU A 70 -0.64 -14.63 3.32
C LEU A 70 0.00 -15.89 3.92
N ASP A 71 -0.20 -16.13 5.21
CA ASP A 71 0.36 -17.29 5.91
C ASP A 71 -0.23 -18.64 5.47
N ARG A 72 -1.54 -18.66 5.21
CA ARG A 72 -2.28 -19.87 4.78
C ARG A 72 -2.08 -20.21 3.31
N THR A 73 -1.59 -19.26 2.52
CA THR A 73 -1.56 -19.38 1.07
C THR A 73 -0.24 -19.96 0.58
N HIS A 74 -0.24 -21.25 0.20
CA HIS A 74 0.94 -21.95 -0.31
C HIS A 74 0.91 -22.09 -1.84
N TRP A 75 1.53 -21.15 -2.54
CA TRP A 75 1.73 -21.26 -4.00
C TRP A 75 3.01 -22.01 -4.35
N ARG A 76 3.00 -22.66 -5.51
CA ARG A 76 4.15 -23.38 -6.10
C ARG A 76 5.42 -22.54 -6.26
N ILE A 77 5.27 -21.21 -6.37
CA ILE A 77 6.37 -20.24 -6.60
C ILE A 77 6.92 -19.65 -5.26
N GLY A 78 6.28 -19.98 -4.14
CA GLY A 78 6.62 -19.49 -2.80
C GLY A 78 5.50 -18.65 -2.18
N ARG A 79 5.53 -18.48 -0.86
CA ARG A 79 4.47 -17.80 -0.09
C ARG A 79 4.34 -16.31 -0.41
N PHE A 80 5.47 -15.59 -0.49
CA PHE A 80 5.51 -14.13 -0.60
C PHE A 80 5.50 -13.58 -2.04
N LYS A 81 6.13 -14.30 -2.97
CA LYS A 81 6.37 -13.79 -4.33
C LYS A 81 5.10 -13.49 -5.16
N PRO A 82 4.03 -14.32 -5.10
CA PRO A 82 2.82 -14.05 -5.87
C PRO A 82 2.08 -12.81 -5.37
N TRP A 83 2.05 -12.60 -4.06
CA TRP A 83 1.38 -11.45 -3.46
C TRP A 83 2.10 -10.16 -3.79
N LEU A 84 3.43 -10.13 -3.68
CA LEU A 84 4.23 -8.99 -4.14
C LEU A 84 4.01 -8.68 -5.62
N ALA A 85 3.89 -9.70 -6.47
CA ALA A 85 3.66 -9.51 -7.91
C ALA A 85 2.29 -8.91 -8.24
N ILE A 86 1.30 -9.06 -7.34
CA ILE A 86 -0.05 -8.50 -7.49
C ILE A 86 -0.15 -7.14 -6.77
N GLY A 87 0.41 -7.03 -5.56
CA GLY A 87 0.41 -5.81 -4.75
C GLY A 87 1.20 -4.69 -5.40
N ALA A 88 2.38 -4.98 -5.95
CA ALA A 88 3.23 -3.96 -6.58
C ALA A 88 2.54 -3.17 -7.71
N PRO A 89 1.93 -3.79 -8.74
CA PRO A 89 1.21 -3.04 -9.77
C PRO A 89 -0.04 -2.36 -9.22
N LEU A 90 -0.71 -2.95 -8.22
CA LEU A 90 -1.88 -2.34 -7.59
C LEU A 90 -1.51 -1.03 -6.88
N VAL A 91 -0.46 -1.05 -6.05
CA VAL A 91 0.09 0.15 -5.39
C VAL A 91 0.55 1.16 -6.42
N LEU A 92 1.25 0.73 -7.48
CA LEU A 92 1.75 1.63 -8.51
C LEU A 92 0.62 2.40 -9.19
N VAL A 93 -0.46 1.70 -9.60
CA VAL A 93 -1.62 2.32 -10.23
C VAL A 93 -2.34 3.24 -9.24
N ALA A 94 -2.56 2.79 -8.00
CA ALA A 94 -3.25 3.59 -7.01
C ALA A 94 -2.49 4.87 -6.63
N VAL A 95 -1.18 4.77 -6.43
CA VAL A 95 -0.31 5.92 -6.16
C VAL A 95 -0.29 6.87 -7.36
N TYR A 96 -0.18 6.34 -8.57
CA TYR A 96 -0.26 7.19 -9.77
C TYR A 96 -1.57 7.99 -9.82
N MET A 97 -2.70 7.32 -9.61
CA MET A 97 -4.02 7.95 -9.62
C MET A 97 -4.23 8.95 -8.46
N LEU A 98 -3.64 8.69 -7.30
CA LEU A 98 -3.71 9.60 -6.15
C LEU A 98 -2.91 10.89 -6.39
N PHE A 99 -1.71 10.77 -6.98
CA PHE A 99 -0.79 11.91 -7.14
C PHE A 99 -0.97 12.67 -8.46
N MET A 100 -1.55 12.05 -9.49
CA MET A 100 -1.89 12.70 -10.77
C MET A 100 -3.36 13.09 -10.87
N ALA A 101 -4.03 13.27 -9.73
CA ALA A 101 -5.42 13.70 -9.70
C ALA A 101 -5.56 15.15 -10.20
N GLU A 102 -6.53 15.38 -11.08
CA GLU A 102 -6.83 16.71 -11.62
C GLU A 102 -7.79 17.49 -10.70
N PRO A 103 -7.76 18.84 -10.72
CA PRO A 103 -8.75 19.65 -10.01
C PRO A 103 -10.18 19.30 -10.43
N GLY A 104 -11.06 19.07 -9.46
CA GLY A 104 -12.45 18.66 -9.69
C GLY A 104 -12.77 17.22 -9.28
N VAL A 105 -11.76 16.44 -8.86
CA VAL A 105 -12.00 15.14 -8.23
C VAL A 105 -12.76 15.29 -6.90
N GLY A 106 -13.75 14.42 -6.70
CA GLY A 106 -14.54 14.41 -5.47
C GLY A 106 -13.92 13.55 -4.35
N PRO A 107 -14.48 13.60 -3.13
CA PRO A 107 -14.03 12.77 -2.01
C PRO A 107 -14.05 11.28 -2.33
N ALA A 108 -15.08 10.78 -3.03
CA ALA A 108 -15.19 9.37 -3.39
C ALA A 108 -14.00 8.85 -4.21
N TYR A 109 -13.40 9.70 -5.04
CA TYR A 109 -12.19 9.36 -5.79
C TYR A 109 -11.00 9.15 -4.84
N LEU A 110 -10.77 10.10 -3.93
CA LEU A 110 -9.73 10.00 -2.90
C LEU A 110 -9.90 8.71 -2.07
N TRP A 111 -11.12 8.46 -1.61
CA TRP A 111 -11.49 7.28 -0.84
C TRP A 111 -11.16 5.97 -1.57
N PHE A 112 -11.63 5.84 -2.80
CA PHE A 112 -11.46 4.62 -3.60
C PHE A 112 -9.97 4.30 -3.83
N TRP A 113 -9.19 5.30 -4.23
CA TRP A 113 -7.78 5.10 -4.52
C TRP A 113 -6.92 4.97 -3.26
N LEU A 114 -7.29 5.60 -2.13
CA LEU A 114 -6.65 5.33 -0.84
C LEU A 114 -6.84 3.87 -0.43
N ILE A 115 -8.06 3.36 -0.44
CA ILE A 115 -8.34 1.95 -0.10
C ILE A 115 -7.54 1.03 -1.02
N THR A 116 -7.52 1.31 -2.32
CA THR A 116 -6.77 0.51 -3.30
C THR A 116 -5.27 0.54 -3.02
N ALA A 117 -4.70 1.70 -2.69
CA ALA A 117 -3.29 1.83 -2.34
C ALA A 117 -2.93 1.06 -1.07
N TYR A 118 -3.77 1.14 -0.03
CA TYR A 118 -3.55 0.46 1.25
C TYR A 118 -3.70 -1.06 1.13
N ILE A 119 -4.72 -1.55 0.41
CA ILE A 119 -4.85 -2.99 0.12
C ILE A 119 -3.61 -3.50 -0.61
N GLY A 120 -3.11 -2.76 -1.60
CA GLY A 120 -1.89 -3.13 -2.33
C GLY A 120 -0.64 -3.11 -1.46
N TYR A 121 -0.60 -2.24 -0.45
CA TYR A 121 0.51 -2.14 0.50
C TYR A 121 0.52 -3.29 1.51
N SER A 122 -0.66 -3.81 1.89
CA SER A 122 -0.80 -4.89 2.87
C SER A 122 -0.58 -6.30 2.29
N ILE A 123 -0.44 -6.47 0.96
CA ILE A 123 -0.20 -7.77 0.29
C ILE A 123 1.16 -7.85 -0.41
#